data_AF-A0A9P7BEP9-F1
#
_entry.id   AF-A0A9P7BEP9-F1
#
_cell.length_a   1.000
_cell.length_b   1.000
_cell.length_c   1.000
_cell.angle_alpha   90.00
_cell.angle_beta   90.00
_cell.angle_gamma   90.00
#
_symmetry.space_group_name_H-M   'P 1'
#
loop_
_entity.id
_entity.type
_entity.pdbx_description
1 polymer ?
#
loop_
_entity_poly.entity_id
_entity_poly.type
_entity_poly.pdbx_seq_one_letter_code
_entity_poly.pdbx_strand_id
1 'polypeptide(L)'
;MSNSLIASEFSGVPVTGIAFTNISLNKPVLKYQPLNNTSSQSVSPLALDSSSQPSTILWLDEVYFLVLYNNKPFFELMNSNDISRIDQHINLVISSNPASCSSATYDKSNNILYLMDTSNRLYTYNFDSFADLKLEESSNYVIVELNESISKISISPLDNNKLLLMSNTLYEFDLQSQQIERSINLFVEKTNCYQIIDSSILISSQNDRFINLIDLLQFKVQTIFVSNSSIIKFELIKYKNKSILAAIDEDGFVEIFKDALNIQNLNGNESEKLTLNSKRRRRNGNKLVTSIQSVCILKLFNDLNGVKSFNKIDNIIFDHDQITIAYLQNENYFILDNFNWFSNKFDQPEILIQRKKQSIDRLKIRNDDKASLNIYKEDNQVTIRTGENFIDLDPIVQEEEKVNGEKEIDDEDDEDNGDDFNTLVSRLEKTTENKINNKKKESNKFQFKVGTLTTNLSQALRNNDTSMFDTIINNTTDENIVRSTISQLEQNFILKILDKLSELLYKNKFKNTNEAAEFGMGNASISLTTWIRYVLIYHGTYLISAANGNGELRRRLGLLGMSLEIRSGNMNRLLELKGRLAMVSMKVAVTRELENLDTNGEADFDEED
;
A
#
# COMPACT_ATOMS: atom_id res chain seq x y z
N MET A 1 -12.75 -23.96 -16.53
CA MET A 1 -11.63 -23.90 -17.48
C MET A 1 -10.86 -25.20 -17.30
N SER A 2 -10.74 -26.00 -18.34
CA SER A 2 -9.93 -27.22 -18.33
C SER A 2 -8.47 -26.83 -18.12
N ASN A 3 -7.83 -27.33 -17.06
CA ASN A 3 -6.39 -27.17 -16.88
C ASN A 3 -5.69 -27.75 -18.11
N SER A 4 -4.85 -26.97 -18.79
CA SER A 4 -4.02 -27.46 -19.91
C SER A 4 -2.85 -28.31 -19.44
N LEU A 5 -2.63 -28.38 -18.12
CA LEU A 5 -1.65 -29.23 -17.46
C LEU A 5 -2.09 -30.70 -17.49
N ILE A 6 -1.21 -31.58 -17.95
CA ILE A 6 -1.43 -33.03 -17.98
C ILE A 6 -0.80 -33.69 -16.75
N ALA A 7 0.51 -33.49 -16.57
CA ALA A 7 1.26 -34.03 -15.43
C ALA A 7 2.31 -33.01 -14.97
N SER A 8 2.60 -33.00 -13.67
CA SER A 8 3.71 -32.22 -13.11
C SER A 8 4.31 -32.94 -11.91
N GLU A 9 5.62 -32.93 -11.81
CA GLU A 9 6.35 -33.53 -10.69
C GLU A 9 7.57 -32.68 -10.34
N PHE A 10 7.73 -32.38 -9.05
CA PHE A 10 8.94 -31.74 -8.54
C PHE A 10 10.10 -32.74 -8.54
N SER A 11 11.31 -32.24 -8.78
CA SER A 11 12.51 -32.97 -8.38
C SER A 11 12.44 -33.25 -6.87
N GLY A 12 12.80 -34.45 -6.43
CA GLY A 12 12.79 -34.81 -5.01
C GLY A 12 13.63 -33.86 -4.14
N VAL A 13 13.62 -34.04 -2.82
CA VAL A 13 14.37 -33.17 -1.90
C VAL A 13 15.88 -33.47 -1.99
N PRO A 14 16.76 -32.48 -2.24
CA PRO A 14 16.51 -31.03 -2.34
C PRO A 14 15.86 -30.60 -3.66
N VAL A 15 14.87 -29.71 -3.60
CA VAL A 15 14.08 -29.34 -4.78
C VAL A 15 14.91 -28.50 -5.77
N THR A 16 15.34 -29.09 -6.87
CA THR A 16 16.11 -28.45 -7.95
C THR A 16 15.23 -27.79 -9.01
N GLY A 17 14.07 -28.36 -9.32
CA GLY A 17 13.11 -27.81 -10.28
C GLY A 17 11.78 -28.57 -10.35
N ILE A 18 10.93 -28.18 -11.31
CA ILE A 18 9.66 -28.83 -11.60
C ILE A 18 9.59 -29.20 -13.08
N ALA A 19 9.33 -30.48 -13.37
CA ALA A 19 9.07 -30.98 -14.72
C ALA A 19 7.57 -31.12 -14.93
N PHE A 20 7.08 -30.73 -16.11
CA PHE A 20 5.66 -30.76 -16.40
C PHE A 20 5.35 -30.85 -17.89
N THR A 21 4.17 -31.38 -18.19
CA THR A 21 3.63 -31.48 -19.54
C THR A 21 2.34 -30.69 -19.66
N ASN A 22 2.25 -29.82 -20.67
CA ASN A 22 1.05 -29.05 -20.98
C ASN A 22 0.63 -29.22 -22.45
N ILE A 23 -0.64 -28.97 -22.75
CA ILE A 23 -1.13 -28.98 -24.13
C ILE A 23 -0.92 -27.58 -24.73
N SER A 24 -0.12 -27.48 -25.80
CA SER A 24 0.06 -26.26 -26.58
C SER A 24 -0.27 -26.52 -28.04
N LEU A 25 -1.25 -25.79 -28.60
CA LEU A 25 -1.66 -25.90 -30.01
C LEU A 25 -1.92 -27.36 -30.45
N ASN A 26 -2.60 -28.14 -29.61
CA ASN A 26 -2.93 -29.56 -29.80
C ASN A 26 -1.74 -30.54 -29.77
N LYS A 27 -0.57 -30.11 -29.30
CA LYS A 27 0.56 -31.01 -29.01
C LYS A 27 0.89 -30.97 -27.52
N PRO A 28 1.15 -32.11 -26.88
CA PRO A 28 1.75 -32.11 -25.56
C PRO A 28 3.19 -31.59 -25.66
N VAL A 29 3.56 -30.73 -24.73
CA VAL A 29 4.88 -30.11 -24.67
C VAL A 29 5.45 -30.38 -23.28
N LEU A 30 6.64 -30.98 -23.24
CA LEU A 30 7.42 -31.19 -22.03
C LEU A 30 8.26 -29.96 -21.73
N LYS A 31 8.20 -29.51 -20.48
CA LYS A 31 8.94 -28.36 -19.95
C LYS A 31 9.56 -28.74 -18.61
N TYR A 32 10.68 -28.13 -18.29
CA TYR A 32 11.22 -28.14 -16.94
C TYR A 32 11.71 -26.75 -16.55
N GLN A 33 11.38 -26.38 -15.32
CA GLN A 33 11.66 -25.08 -14.75
C GLN A 33 12.51 -25.28 -13.49
N PRO A 34 13.79 -24.88 -13.50
CA PRO A 34 14.63 -24.92 -12.31
C PRO A 34 14.22 -23.84 -11.29
N LEU A 35 14.33 -24.16 -10.00
CA LEU A 35 14.04 -23.26 -8.88
C LEU A 35 15.12 -22.19 -8.67
N ASN A 36 16.39 -22.54 -8.93
CA ASN A 36 17.56 -21.70 -8.64
C ASN A 36 17.91 -20.66 -9.71
N ASN A 37 17.01 -20.34 -10.65
CA ASN A 37 17.37 -19.48 -11.78
C ASN A 37 17.41 -17.98 -11.41
N THR A 38 18.60 -17.54 -10.97
CA THR A 38 19.12 -16.17 -11.19
C THR A 38 19.51 -15.95 -12.67
N SER A 39 19.59 -17.02 -13.46
CA SER A 39 19.87 -17.00 -14.90
C SER A 39 18.60 -17.23 -15.72
N SER A 40 18.33 -16.32 -16.64
CA SER A 40 17.27 -16.39 -17.66
C SER A 40 17.55 -17.47 -18.73
N GLN A 41 18.00 -18.66 -18.35
CA GLN A 41 18.06 -19.81 -19.25
C GLN A 41 16.76 -20.58 -19.11
N SER A 42 15.76 -20.19 -19.88
CA SER A 42 14.61 -21.04 -20.15
C SER A 42 15.11 -22.23 -20.94
N VAL A 43 15.10 -23.43 -20.36
CA VAL A 43 15.36 -24.65 -21.12
C VAL A 43 14.30 -24.75 -22.21
N SER A 44 14.72 -25.01 -23.45
CA SER A 44 13.77 -25.01 -24.57
C SER A 44 12.77 -26.15 -24.40
N PRO A 45 11.47 -25.89 -24.55
CA PRO A 45 10.44 -26.90 -24.44
C PRO A 45 10.58 -27.96 -25.53
N LEU A 46 10.30 -29.22 -25.19
CA LEU A 46 10.24 -30.32 -26.15
C LEU A 46 8.80 -30.57 -26.56
N ALA A 47 8.48 -30.36 -27.83
CA ALA A 47 7.17 -30.73 -28.37
C ALA A 47 7.15 -32.24 -28.64
N LEU A 48 6.25 -32.93 -27.95
CA LEU A 48 6.02 -34.36 -28.15
C LEU A 48 5.06 -34.58 -29.32
N ASP A 49 4.93 -35.83 -29.74
CA ASP A 49 4.02 -36.22 -30.81
C ASP A 49 2.57 -35.85 -30.46
N SER A 50 1.80 -35.35 -31.45
CA SER A 50 0.39 -34.97 -31.26
C SER A 50 -0.50 -36.13 -30.81
N SER A 51 -0.09 -37.37 -31.12
CA SER A 51 -0.78 -38.58 -30.68
C SER A 51 -0.35 -39.07 -29.30
N SER A 52 0.71 -38.54 -28.71
CA SER A 52 1.20 -39.00 -27.40
C SER A 52 0.31 -38.47 -26.27
N GLN A 53 0.07 -39.29 -25.26
CA GLN A 53 -0.62 -38.88 -24.03
C GLN A 53 0.29 -39.16 -22.85
N PRO A 54 1.17 -38.20 -22.48
CA PRO A 54 2.03 -38.36 -21.30
C PRO A 54 1.13 -38.49 -20.06
N SER A 55 1.53 -39.33 -19.12
CA SER A 55 0.71 -39.65 -17.94
C SER A 55 1.41 -39.36 -16.63
N THR A 56 2.65 -39.82 -16.49
CA THR A 56 3.41 -39.68 -15.25
C THR A 56 4.85 -39.30 -15.57
N ILE A 57 5.40 -38.48 -14.68
CA ILE A 57 6.79 -38.09 -14.67
C ILE A 57 7.41 -38.72 -13.42
N LEU A 58 8.47 -39.50 -13.58
CA LEU A 58 9.17 -40.15 -12.47
C LEU A 58 10.63 -39.72 -12.47
N TRP A 59 11.09 -39.12 -11.38
CA TRP A 59 12.50 -38.78 -11.20
C TRP A 59 13.30 -40.00 -10.77
N LEU A 60 14.40 -40.28 -11.48
CA LEU A 60 15.39 -41.29 -11.08
C LEU A 60 16.37 -40.66 -10.07
N ASP A 61 16.98 -39.55 -10.50
CA ASP A 61 17.95 -38.76 -9.75
C ASP A 61 17.61 -37.27 -9.84
N GLU A 62 18.52 -36.38 -9.42
CA GLU A 62 18.35 -34.93 -9.55
C GLU A 62 18.38 -34.42 -11.00
N VAL A 63 18.96 -35.22 -11.91
CA VAL A 63 19.20 -34.87 -13.30
C VAL A 63 18.28 -35.62 -14.27
N TYR A 64 17.99 -36.88 -13.98
CA TYR A 64 17.29 -37.76 -14.91
C TYR A 64 15.86 -38.05 -14.46
N PHE A 65 14.93 -37.98 -15.40
CA PHE A 65 13.54 -38.36 -15.18
C PHE A 65 12.96 -39.09 -16.40
N LEU A 66 11.92 -39.86 -16.14
CA LEU A 66 11.18 -40.64 -17.13
C LEU A 66 9.84 -40.00 -17.44
N VAL A 67 9.43 -40.07 -18.70
CA VAL A 67 8.08 -39.74 -19.13
C VAL A 67 7.39 -41.02 -19.60
N LEU A 68 6.31 -41.38 -18.90
CA LEU A 68 5.46 -42.50 -19.29
C LEU A 68 4.27 -42.02 -20.12
N TYR A 69 3.81 -42.88 -21.03
CA TYR A 69 2.71 -42.59 -21.95
C TYR A 69 1.58 -43.61 -21.77
N ASN A 70 0.35 -43.12 -21.62
CA ASN A 70 -0.84 -43.97 -21.45
C ASN A 70 -1.22 -44.75 -22.70
N ASN A 71 -0.79 -44.30 -23.88
CA ASN A 71 -1.25 -44.81 -25.16
C ASN A 71 -0.12 -45.29 -26.08
N LYS A 72 1.10 -45.35 -25.58
CA LYS A 72 2.27 -45.82 -26.33
C LYS A 72 2.98 -46.97 -25.61
N PRO A 73 3.52 -47.96 -26.35
CA PRO A 73 4.27 -49.09 -25.82
C PRO A 73 5.75 -48.73 -25.61
N PHE A 74 6.05 -47.51 -25.18
CA PHE A 74 7.40 -47.05 -24.91
C PHE A 74 7.38 -45.99 -23.81
N PHE A 75 8.56 -45.74 -23.26
CA PHE A 75 8.81 -44.62 -22.38
C PHE A 75 10.14 -43.97 -22.73
N GLU A 76 10.33 -42.75 -22.26
CA GLU A 76 11.48 -41.92 -22.64
C GLU A 76 12.22 -41.42 -21.41
N LEU A 77 13.55 -41.53 -21.47
CA LEU A 77 14.48 -40.98 -20.49
C LEU A 77 14.91 -39.58 -20.94
N MET A 78 14.76 -38.63 -20.04
CA MET A 78 15.00 -37.21 -20.27
C MET A 78 16.02 -36.68 -19.26
N ASN A 79 16.80 -35.69 -19.71
CA ASN A 79 17.77 -34.97 -18.88
C ASN A 79 17.22 -33.58 -18.55
N SER A 80 17.24 -33.21 -17.27
CA SER A 80 16.78 -31.89 -16.81
C SER A 80 17.65 -30.75 -17.33
N ASN A 81 18.94 -31.00 -17.61
CA ASN A 81 19.87 -30.00 -18.11
C ASN A 81 19.68 -29.70 -19.60
N ASP A 82 19.26 -30.71 -20.39
CA ASP A 82 18.95 -30.56 -21.81
C ASP A 82 17.67 -31.33 -22.17
N ILE A 83 16.53 -30.65 -22.05
CA ILE A 83 15.22 -31.22 -22.39
C ILE A 83 14.99 -31.22 -23.91
N SER A 84 15.84 -30.53 -24.70
CA SER A 84 15.60 -30.37 -26.13
C SER A 84 15.71 -31.68 -26.92
N ARG A 85 16.29 -32.72 -26.29
CA ARG A 85 16.53 -34.04 -26.86
C ARG A 85 16.10 -35.13 -25.90
N ILE A 86 15.73 -36.27 -26.48
CA ILE A 86 15.45 -37.50 -25.76
C ILE A 86 16.77 -38.24 -25.63
N ASP A 87 17.21 -38.55 -24.41
CA ASP A 87 18.49 -39.26 -24.18
C ASP A 87 18.35 -40.75 -24.54
N GLN A 88 17.26 -41.38 -24.12
CA GLN A 88 16.97 -42.78 -24.47
C GLN A 88 15.47 -42.99 -24.72
N HIS A 89 15.14 -43.67 -25.81
CA HIS A 89 13.79 -44.11 -26.15
C HIS A 89 13.72 -45.63 -26.05
N ILE A 90 12.86 -46.15 -25.17
CA ILE A 90 12.83 -47.57 -24.80
C ILE A 90 11.48 -48.15 -25.14
N ASN A 91 11.48 -49.07 -26.12
CA ASN A 91 10.29 -49.81 -26.51
C ASN A 91 10.06 -51.00 -25.57
N LEU A 92 8.82 -51.19 -25.13
CA LEU A 92 8.40 -52.39 -24.41
C LEU A 92 8.33 -53.58 -25.38
N VAL A 93 8.57 -54.78 -24.86
CA VAL A 93 8.46 -56.01 -25.64
C VAL A 93 6.98 -56.30 -25.91
N ILE A 94 6.52 -55.93 -27.11
CA ILE A 94 5.11 -56.05 -27.52
C ILE A 94 4.75 -57.53 -27.73
N SER A 95 3.93 -58.10 -26.84
CA SER A 95 3.22 -59.36 -27.12
C SER A 95 1.84 -59.06 -27.71
N SER A 96 1.66 -59.20 -29.02
CA SER A 96 0.41 -59.17 -29.82
C SER A 96 -0.64 -58.04 -29.62
N ASN A 97 -0.74 -57.41 -28.45
CA ASN A 97 -1.56 -56.26 -28.11
C ASN A 97 -0.64 -55.09 -27.76
N PRO A 98 -0.98 -53.85 -28.17
CA PRO A 98 -0.22 -52.67 -27.77
C PRO A 98 -0.43 -52.42 -26.26
N ALA A 99 0.47 -52.94 -25.44
CA ALA A 99 0.52 -52.64 -24.01
C ALA A 99 1.11 -51.23 -23.82
N SER A 100 0.55 -50.42 -22.93
CA SER A 100 1.12 -49.11 -22.58
C SER A 100 1.72 -49.12 -21.18
N CYS A 101 2.58 -48.14 -20.91
CA CYS A 101 3.19 -47.98 -19.60
C CYS A 101 2.13 -47.49 -18.61
N SER A 102 1.85 -48.28 -17.56
CA SER A 102 0.89 -47.89 -16.54
C SER A 102 1.56 -47.08 -15.42
N SER A 103 2.62 -47.64 -14.83
CA SER A 103 3.35 -46.99 -13.74
C SER A 103 4.77 -47.51 -13.66
N ALA A 104 5.67 -46.69 -13.12
CA ALA A 104 7.03 -47.08 -12.77
C ALA A 104 7.37 -46.65 -11.35
N THR A 105 8.38 -47.28 -10.75
CA THR A 105 9.00 -46.88 -9.49
C THR A 105 10.49 -47.20 -9.54
N TYR A 106 11.31 -46.35 -8.95
CA TYR A 106 12.77 -46.48 -8.99
C TYR A 106 13.33 -46.75 -7.60
N ASP A 107 14.10 -47.83 -7.49
CA ASP A 107 14.85 -48.18 -6.30
C ASP A 107 16.23 -47.53 -6.36
N LYS A 108 16.41 -46.43 -5.63
CA LYS A 108 17.70 -45.73 -5.51
C LYS A 108 18.77 -46.57 -4.82
N SER A 109 18.40 -47.59 -4.04
CA SER A 109 19.38 -48.40 -3.28
C SER A 109 20.05 -49.45 -4.16
N ASN A 110 19.28 -50.05 -5.07
CA ASN A 110 19.76 -51.07 -6.00
C ASN A 110 19.96 -50.55 -7.43
N ASN A 111 19.60 -49.28 -7.69
CA ASN A 111 19.54 -48.67 -9.01
C ASN A 111 18.67 -49.43 -10.03
N ILE A 112 17.57 -50.01 -9.55
CA ILE A 112 16.64 -50.79 -10.38
C ILE A 112 15.35 -50.00 -10.59
N LEU A 113 14.95 -49.85 -11.85
CA LEU A 113 13.65 -49.34 -12.24
C LEU A 113 12.69 -50.50 -12.45
N TYR A 114 11.60 -50.50 -11.70
CA TYR A 114 10.47 -51.39 -11.91
C TYR A 114 9.43 -50.66 -12.75
N LEU A 115 8.91 -51.31 -13.80
CA LEU A 115 7.87 -50.77 -14.66
C LEU A 115 6.77 -51.80 -14.90
N MET A 116 5.53 -51.34 -14.85
CA MET A 116 4.34 -52.17 -15.03
C MET A 116 3.56 -51.70 -16.26
N ASP A 117 3.23 -52.63 -17.14
CA ASP A 117 2.36 -52.35 -18.28
C ASP A 117 0.87 -52.62 -18.01
N THR A 118 0.01 -52.18 -18.92
CA THR A 118 -1.44 -52.41 -18.85
C THR A 118 -1.84 -53.88 -18.97
N SER A 119 -0.94 -54.76 -19.40
CA SER A 119 -1.13 -56.22 -19.46
C SER A 119 -0.57 -56.96 -18.23
N ASN A 120 -0.23 -56.23 -17.16
CA ASN A 120 0.32 -56.77 -15.93
C ASN A 120 1.65 -57.52 -16.12
N ARG A 121 2.48 -57.08 -17.07
CA ARG A 121 3.88 -57.51 -17.23
C ARG A 121 4.85 -56.56 -16.55
N LEU A 122 5.61 -57.11 -15.60
CA LEU A 122 6.62 -56.38 -14.84
C LEU A 122 7.93 -56.43 -15.61
N TYR A 123 8.47 -55.26 -15.89
CA TYR A 123 9.78 -55.05 -16.46
C TYR A 123 10.71 -54.51 -15.37
N THR A 124 11.95 -54.95 -15.41
CA THR A 124 13.01 -54.52 -14.51
C THR A 124 14.17 -54.03 -15.33
N TYR A 125 14.55 -52.77 -15.14
CA TYR A 125 15.68 -52.15 -15.81
C TYR A 125 16.76 -51.81 -14.81
N ASN A 126 18.01 -52.10 -15.13
CA ASN A 126 19.15 -51.61 -14.36
C ASN A 126 19.54 -50.23 -14.89
N PHE A 127 19.74 -49.27 -14.00
CA PHE A 127 20.20 -47.93 -14.32
C PHE A 127 21.60 -47.72 -13.75
N ASP A 128 22.62 -47.74 -14.60
CA ASP A 128 23.96 -47.36 -14.16
C ASP A 128 24.22 -45.89 -14.49
N SER A 129 24.18 -45.04 -13.46
CA SER A 129 24.47 -43.60 -13.61
C SER A 129 25.92 -43.33 -14.03
N PHE A 130 26.83 -44.29 -13.84
CA PHE A 130 28.26 -44.14 -14.10
C PHE A 130 28.74 -44.79 -15.41
N ALA A 131 28.00 -45.76 -15.95
CA ALA A 131 28.34 -46.47 -17.19
C ALA A 131 27.35 -46.13 -18.31
N ASP A 132 27.80 -45.35 -19.30
CA ASP A 132 27.10 -45.00 -20.56
C ASP A 132 25.65 -44.48 -20.46
N LEU A 133 25.10 -44.27 -19.26
CA LEU A 133 23.78 -43.68 -18.98
C LEU A 133 22.64 -44.39 -19.72
N LYS A 134 22.67 -45.73 -19.75
CA LYS A 134 21.67 -46.56 -20.43
C LYS A 134 20.88 -47.39 -19.44
N LEU A 135 19.56 -47.36 -19.59
CA LEU A 135 18.67 -48.35 -19.00
C LEU A 135 18.76 -49.65 -19.79
N GLU A 136 19.16 -50.71 -19.12
CA GLU A 136 19.24 -52.06 -19.70
C GLU A 136 18.17 -52.97 -19.08
N GLU A 137 17.42 -53.67 -19.92
CA GLU A 137 16.40 -54.61 -19.45
C GLU A 137 17.06 -55.83 -18.81
N SER A 138 16.76 -56.06 -17.54
CA SER A 138 17.30 -57.19 -16.78
C SER A 138 16.37 -58.39 -16.77
N SER A 139 15.06 -58.17 -16.59
CA SER A 139 14.06 -59.23 -16.66
C SER A 139 12.67 -58.69 -16.98
N ASN A 140 11.83 -59.56 -17.56
CA ASN A 140 10.41 -59.30 -17.75
C ASN A 140 9.58 -60.57 -17.45
N TYR A 141 8.41 -60.41 -16.82
CA TYR A 141 7.48 -61.52 -16.61
C TYR A 141 6.05 -61.03 -16.36
N VAL A 142 5.06 -61.88 -16.64
CA VAL A 142 3.63 -61.53 -16.51
C VAL A 142 3.10 -62.05 -15.16
N ILE A 143 2.42 -61.18 -14.41
CA ILE A 143 1.78 -61.54 -13.15
C ILE A 143 0.36 -62.06 -13.45
N VAL A 144 0.22 -63.38 -13.48
CA VAL A 144 -1.04 -64.05 -13.90
C VAL A 144 -2.16 -63.93 -12.87
N GLU A 145 -1.83 -63.74 -11.59
CA GLU A 145 -2.80 -63.68 -10.48
C GLU A 145 -3.65 -62.41 -10.48
N LEU A 146 -3.29 -61.40 -11.27
CA LEU A 146 -3.96 -60.10 -11.32
C LEU A 146 -5.03 -60.07 -12.40
N ASN A 147 -6.27 -59.82 -11.97
CA ASN A 147 -7.41 -59.68 -12.88
C ASN A 147 -7.61 -58.25 -13.41
N GLU A 148 -7.02 -57.26 -12.75
CA GLU A 148 -7.15 -55.84 -13.08
C GLU A 148 -5.81 -55.24 -13.47
N SER A 149 -5.85 -54.16 -14.27
CA SER A 149 -4.64 -53.39 -14.59
C SER A 149 -4.22 -52.56 -13.40
N ILE A 150 -2.98 -52.77 -12.95
CA ILE A 150 -2.34 -51.98 -11.91
C ILE A 150 -2.19 -50.54 -12.39
N SER A 151 -2.53 -49.58 -11.53
CA SER A 151 -2.40 -48.15 -11.81
C SER A 151 -1.13 -47.52 -11.23
N LYS A 152 -0.65 -48.01 -10.08
CA LYS A 152 0.54 -47.49 -9.39
C LYS A 152 1.35 -48.62 -8.79
N ILE A 153 2.67 -48.45 -8.76
CA ILE A 153 3.59 -49.39 -8.12
C ILE A 153 4.56 -48.64 -7.23
N SER A 154 5.03 -49.31 -6.18
CA SER A 154 6.04 -48.79 -5.27
C SER A 154 6.81 -49.93 -4.61
N ILE A 155 7.99 -49.62 -4.08
CA ILE A 155 8.80 -50.58 -3.33
C ILE A 155 8.35 -50.55 -1.87
N SER A 156 8.28 -51.73 -1.24
CA SER A 156 7.97 -51.83 0.18
C SER A 156 9.12 -51.26 1.02
N PRO A 157 8.85 -50.36 1.98
CA PRO A 157 9.89 -49.81 2.85
C PRO A 157 10.42 -50.83 3.87
N LEU A 158 9.73 -51.97 4.04
CA LEU A 158 10.08 -53.00 5.02
C LEU A 158 11.07 -54.03 4.46
N ASP A 159 10.96 -54.31 3.16
CA ASP A 159 11.77 -55.32 2.48
C ASP A 159 11.93 -54.95 1.01
N ASN A 160 13.17 -54.76 0.56
CA ASN A 160 13.49 -54.37 -0.82
C ASN A 160 13.08 -55.46 -1.84
N ASN A 161 12.84 -56.69 -1.40
CA ASN A 161 12.36 -57.76 -2.28
C ASN A 161 10.84 -57.73 -2.51
N LYS A 162 10.11 -56.82 -1.85
CA LYS A 162 8.65 -56.74 -1.97
C LYS A 162 8.21 -55.48 -2.68
N LEU A 163 7.28 -55.64 -3.61
CA LEU A 163 6.60 -54.56 -4.30
C LEU A 163 5.17 -54.40 -3.81
N LEU A 164 4.72 -53.17 -3.71
CA LEU A 164 3.34 -52.81 -3.45
C LEU A 164 2.69 -52.42 -4.77
N LEU A 165 1.73 -53.21 -5.22
CA LEU A 165 1.00 -53.01 -6.46
C LEU A 165 -0.38 -52.46 -6.14
N MET A 166 -0.79 -51.41 -6.84
CA MET A 166 -1.99 -50.65 -6.52
C MET A 166 -2.89 -50.52 -7.76
N SER A 167 -4.05 -51.17 -7.75
CA SER A 167 -5.15 -50.93 -8.72
C SER A 167 -6.27 -50.16 -8.03
N ASN A 168 -7.41 -50.77 -7.73
CA ASN A 168 -8.39 -50.34 -6.71
C ASN A 168 -8.10 -50.99 -5.33
N THR A 169 -7.17 -51.95 -5.35
CA THR A 169 -6.78 -52.88 -4.30
C THR A 169 -5.28 -52.76 -4.11
N LEU A 170 -4.84 -52.87 -2.85
CA LEU A 170 -3.43 -52.89 -2.50
C LEU A 170 -2.97 -54.34 -2.40
N TYR A 171 -2.03 -54.72 -3.24
CA TYR A 171 -1.37 -56.03 -3.22
C TYR A 171 0.07 -55.89 -2.75
N GLU A 172 0.52 -56.82 -1.93
CA GLU A 172 1.93 -57.01 -1.64
C GLU A 172 2.43 -58.22 -2.43
N PHE A 173 3.40 -57.97 -3.30
CA PHE A 173 3.97 -58.91 -4.24
C PHE A 173 5.43 -59.16 -3.89
N ASP A 174 5.82 -60.43 -3.77
CA ASP A 174 7.20 -60.80 -3.50
C ASP A 174 7.94 -61.11 -4.81
N LEU A 175 9.08 -60.44 -5.04
CA LEU A 175 9.90 -60.59 -6.24
C LEU A 175 10.58 -61.96 -6.33
N GLN A 176 10.87 -62.60 -5.19
CA GLN A 176 11.57 -63.89 -5.19
C GLN A 176 10.62 -65.05 -5.50
N SER A 177 9.47 -65.11 -4.82
CA SER A 177 8.46 -66.14 -5.06
C SER A 177 7.58 -65.87 -6.29
N GLN A 178 7.57 -64.63 -6.79
CA GLN A 178 6.73 -64.17 -7.89
C GLN A 178 5.22 -64.34 -7.65
N GLN A 179 4.79 -64.26 -6.39
CA GLN A 179 3.40 -64.45 -5.98
C GLN A 179 2.90 -63.27 -5.11
N ILE A 180 1.58 -63.11 -5.06
CA ILE A 180 0.92 -62.14 -4.18
C ILE A 180 0.77 -62.74 -2.77
N GLU A 181 1.37 -62.12 -1.77
CA GLU A 181 1.30 -62.60 -0.38
C GLU A 181 0.05 -62.09 0.35
N ARG A 182 -0.27 -60.80 0.20
CA ARG A 182 -1.37 -60.14 0.92
C ARG A 182 -2.14 -59.20 -0.01
N SER A 183 -3.44 -59.05 0.22
CA SER A 183 -4.30 -58.11 -0.51
C SER A 183 -5.32 -57.41 0.41
N ILE A 184 -5.59 -56.12 0.15
CA ILE A 184 -6.63 -55.33 0.81
C ILE A 184 -7.43 -54.58 -0.26
N ASN A 185 -8.76 -54.70 -0.20
CA ASN A 185 -9.67 -53.90 -1.01
C ASN A 185 -9.90 -52.55 -0.35
N LEU A 186 -9.65 -51.47 -1.09
CA LEU A 186 -9.68 -50.10 -0.56
C LEU A 186 -10.73 -49.25 -1.26
N PHE A 187 -10.69 -49.21 -2.58
CA PHE A 187 -11.47 -48.28 -3.39
C PHE A 187 -12.31 -49.02 -4.43
N VAL A 188 -13.24 -48.27 -5.05
CA VAL A 188 -13.99 -48.74 -6.22
C VAL A 188 -13.27 -48.37 -7.50
N GLU A 189 -12.73 -47.15 -7.57
CA GLU A 189 -11.91 -46.66 -8.69
C GLU A 189 -10.42 -46.95 -8.49
N LYS A 190 -9.63 -46.72 -9.55
CA LYS A 190 -8.18 -46.93 -9.54
C LYS A 190 -7.47 -45.90 -8.67
N THR A 191 -6.33 -46.28 -8.09
CA THR A 191 -5.47 -45.39 -7.30
C THR A 191 -4.93 -44.25 -8.16
N ASN A 192 -5.01 -43.03 -7.61
CA ASN A 192 -4.55 -41.82 -8.27
C ASN A 192 -3.14 -41.45 -7.81
N CYS A 193 -2.98 -41.18 -6.52
CA CYS A 193 -1.70 -40.86 -5.90
C CYS A 193 -1.50 -41.68 -4.62
N TYR A 194 -0.23 -41.88 -4.29
CA TYR A 194 0.19 -42.60 -3.10
C TYR A 194 1.46 -41.94 -2.56
N GLN A 195 1.73 -42.17 -1.28
CA GLN A 195 3.00 -41.83 -0.66
C GLN A 195 3.33 -42.82 0.44
N ILE A 196 4.60 -43.22 0.52
CA ILE A 196 5.12 -44.11 1.55
C ILE A 196 5.94 -43.31 2.55
N ILE A 197 5.69 -43.54 3.84
CA ILE A 197 6.38 -42.88 4.95
C ILE A 197 6.63 -43.89 6.06
N ASP A 198 7.89 -44.08 6.41
CA ASP A 198 8.34 -45.07 7.40
C ASP A 198 7.75 -46.47 7.09
N SER A 199 6.81 -46.96 7.91
CA SER A 199 6.13 -48.25 7.75
C SER A 199 4.65 -48.12 7.34
N SER A 200 4.24 -46.97 6.84
CA SER A 200 2.86 -46.68 6.47
C SER A 200 2.76 -46.17 5.04
N ILE A 201 1.63 -46.45 4.40
CA ILE A 201 1.31 -45.96 3.06
C ILE A 201 0.00 -45.17 3.10
N LEU A 202 0.02 -44.02 2.44
CA LEU A 202 -1.16 -43.21 2.15
C LEU A 202 -1.57 -43.47 0.71
N ILE A 203 -2.86 -43.69 0.49
CA ILE A 203 -3.41 -43.98 -0.85
C ILE A 203 -4.72 -43.21 -1.03
N SER A 204 -4.91 -42.63 -2.21
CA SER A 204 -6.21 -42.10 -2.67
C SER A 204 -6.58 -42.70 -4.03
N SER A 205 -7.87 -42.70 -4.35
CA SER A 205 -8.38 -43.08 -5.67
C SER A 205 -8.75 -41.87 -6.53
N GLN A 206 -8.91 -42.13 -7.82
CA GLN A 206 -9.49 -41.17 -8.75
C GLN A 206 -10.92 -40.81 -8.31
N ASN A 207 -11.30 -39.54 -8.48
CA ASN A 207 -12.62 -38.98 -8.16
C ASN A 207 -13.13 -39.29 -6.74
N ASP A 208 -12.22 -39.52 -5.79
CA ASP A 208 -12.57 -39.75 -4.40
C ASP A 208 -11.89 -38.73 -3.47
N ARG A 209 -12.56 -38.45 -2.36
CA ARG A 209 -12.16 -37.47 -1.33
C ARG A 209 -11.54 -38.11 -0.10
N PHE A 210 -11.29 -39.41 -0.16
CA PHE A 210 -10.76 -40.18 0.97
C PHE A 210 -9.28 -40.52 0.75
N ILE A 211 -8.45 -40.27 1.77
CA ILE A 211 -7.07 -40.74 1.83
C ILE A 211 -6.97 -41.79 2.94
N ASN A 212 -6.62 -43.01 2.56
CA ASN A 212 -6.48 -44.12 3.51
C ASN A 212 -5.03 -44.23 3.96
N LEU A 213 -4.79 -44.13 5.28
CA LEU A 213 -3.51 -44.48 5.91
C LEU A 213 -3.53 -45.96 6.29
N ILE A 214 -2.58 -46.72 5.76
CA ILE A 214 -2.47 -48.16 5.95
C ILE A 214 -1.14 -48.45 6.63
N ASP A 215 -1.18 -49.24 7.70
CA ASP A 215 0.02 -49.79 8.33
C ASP A 215 0.44 -51.04 7.55
N LEU A 216 1.66 -51.03 6.99
CA LEU A 216 2.19 -52.12 6.17
C LEU A 216 2.60 -53.34 7.00
N LEU A 217 2.90 -53.15 8.29
CA LEU A 217 3.21 -54.24 9.20
C LEU A 217 1.97 -55.10 9.44
N GLN A 218 0.87 -54.46 9.87
CA GLN A 218 -0.39 -55.15 10.14
C GLN A 218 -1.24 -55.38 8.89
N PHE A 219 -0.93 -54.70 7.78
CA PHE A 219 -1.70 -54.69 6.55
C PHE A 219 -3.19 -54.36 6.83
N LYS A 220 -3.41 -53.24 7.53
CA LYS A 220 -4.75 -52.76 7.91
C LYS A 220 -4.85 -51.25 7.79
N VAL A 221 -6.04 -50.78 7.41
CA VAL A 221 -6.36 -49.36 7.41
C VAL A 221 -6.39 -48.87 8.86
N GLN A 222 -5.57 -47.86 9.15
CA GLN A 222 -5.46 -47.25 10.47
C GLN A 222 -6.36 -46.02 10.58
N THR A 223 -6.30 -45.12 9.60
CA THR A 223 -7.10 -43.89 9.56
C THR A 223 -7.51 -43.51 8.16
N ILE A 224 -8.58 -42.72 8.08
CA ILE A 224 -9.11 -42.19 6.82
C ILE A 224 -9.16 -40.66 6.95
N PHE A 225 -8.47 -39.94 6.08
CA PHE A 225 -8.60 -38.50 5.96
C PHE A 225 -9.68 -38.17 4.95
N VAL A 226 -10.52 -37.19 5.27
CA VAL A 226 -11.65 -36.78 4.44
C VAL A 226 -11.45 -35.33 4.02
N SER A 227 -11.30 -35.10 2.71
CA SER A 227 -11.29 -33.76 2.12
C SER A 227 -12.69 -33.31 1.72
N ASN A 228 -12.86 -32.02 1.41
CA ASN A 228 -14.17 -31.51 0.98
C ASN A 228 -14.53 -31.94 -0.45
N SER A 229 -13.56 -31.95 -1.35
CA SER A 229 -13.70 -32.41 -2.74
C SER A 229 -12.70 -33.51 -3.09
N SER A 230 -12.77 -34.09 -4.30
CA SER A 230 -11.87 -35.17 -4.68
C SER A 230 -10.42 -34.72 -4.75
N ILE A 231 -9.50 -35.64 -4.50
CA ILE A 231 -8.08 -35.32 -4.34
C ILE A 231 -7.31 -35.54 -5.64
N ILE A 232 -6.62 -34.49 -6.10
CA ILE A 232 -5.71 -34.54 -7.25
C ILE A 232 -4.36 -35.11 -6.83
N LYS A 233 -3.76 -34.55 -5.79
CA LYS A 233 -2.43 -34.92 -5.28
C LYS A 233 -2.35 -34.60 -3.79
N PHE A 234 -1.58 -35.36 -3.03
CA PHE A 234 -1.29 -35.03 -1.63
C PHE A 234 0.16 -35.32 -1.30
N GLU A 235 0.62 -34.74 -0.20
CA GLU A 235 1.93 -34.99 0.36
C GLU A 235 1.89 -34.87 1.88
N LEU A 236 2.56 -35.79 2.56
CA LEU A 236 2.76 -35.80 4.00
C LEU A 236 4.24 -35.62 4.30
N ILE A 237 4.53 -34.73 5.23
CA ILE A 237 5.86 -34.58 5.81
C ILE A 237 5.83 -34.88 7.31
N LYS A 238 6.89 -35.53 7.77
CA LYS A 238 7.22 -35.69 9.19
C LYS A 238 8.49 -34.90 9.45
N TYR A 239 8.36 -33.79 10.18
CA TYR A 239 9.51 -32.96 10.53
C TYR A 239 9.55 -32.72 12.03
N LYS A 240 10.67 -33.12 12.66
CA LYS A 240 10.84 -33.17 14.12
C LYS A 240 9.73 -34.01 14.77
N ASN A 241 8.83 -33.40 15.53
CA ASN A 241 7.75 -34.06 16.25
C ASN A 241 6.35 -33.77 15.68
N LYS A 242 6.27 -33.05 14.56
CA LYS A 242 4.99 -32.71 13.92
C LYS A 242 4.90 -33.43 12.58
N SER A 243 3.71 -33.92 12.27
CA SER A 243 3.37 -34.46 10.95
C SER A 243 2.25 -33.64 10.34
N ILE A 244 2.40 -33.23 9.09
CA ILE A 244 1.34 -32.53 8.35
C ILE A 244 1.13 -33.25 7.03
N LEU A 245 -0.15 -33.45 6.70
CA LEU A 245 -0.61 -33.90 5.39
C LEU A 245 -1.28 -32.71 4.70
N ALA A 246 -0.83 -32.38 3.50
CA ALA A 246 -1.47 -31.39 2.63
C ALA A 246 -2.04 -32.11 1.39
N ALA A 247 -3.32 -31.90 1.11
CA ALA A 247 -4.01 -32.46 -0.05
C ALA A 247 -4.49 -31.34 -0.97
N ILE A 248 -4.34 -31.53 -2.28
CA ILE A 248 -4.87 -30.65 -3.32
C ILE A 248 -6.21 -31.20 -3.78
N ASP A 249 -7.22 -30.37 -3.65
CA ASP A 249 -8.60 -30.63 -4.02
C ASP A 249 -8.83 -30.34 -5.53
N GLU A 250 -9.90 -30.89 -6.11
CA GLU A 250 -10.29 -30.66 -7.52
C GLU A 250 -10.53 -29.17 -7.85
N ASP A 251 -10.96 -28.40 -6.85
CA ASP A 251 -11.14 -26.96 -6.94
C ASP A 251 -9.81 -26.19 -6.99
N GLY A 252 -8.69 -26.85 -6.69
CA GLY A 252 -7.35 -26.26 -6.66
C GLY A 252 -7.03 -25.55 -5.35
N PHE A 253 -7.66 -25.95 -4.24
CA PHE A 253 -7.33 -25.50 -2.89
C PHE A 253 -6.50 -26.55 -2.16
N VAL A 254 -5.75 -26.12 -1.15
CA VAL A 254 -4.90 -27.04 -0.37
C VAL A 254 -5.48 -27.23 1.02
N GLU A 255 -5.92 -28.44 1.30
CA GLU A 255 -6.45 -28.84 2.60
C GLU A 255 -5.36 -29.44 3.48
N ILE A 256 -5.30 -28.98 4.73
CA ILE A 256 -4.25 -29.35 5.69
C ILE A 256 -4.83 -30.17 6.82
N PHE A 257 -4.21 -31.32 7.07
CA PHE A 257 -4.49 -32.20 8.20
C PHE A 257 -3.31 -32.17 9.16
N LYS A 258 -3.55 -31.73 10.40
CA LYS A 258 -2.54 -31.71 11.46
C LYS A 258 -2.39 -33.09 12.09
N ASP A 259 -1.16 -33.41 12.49
CA ASP A 259 -0.82 -34.58 13.31
C ASP A 259 -1.36 -35.90 12.74
N ALA A 260 -1.31 -36.02 11.41
CA ALA A 260 -1.81 -37.16 10.64
C ALA A 260 -1.31 -38.54 11.12
N LEU A 261 -0.11 -38.62 11.72
CA LEU A 261 0.46 -39.88 12.23
C LEU A 261 0.22 -40.10 13.74
N ASN A 262 -0.11 -39.07 14.50
CA ASN A 262 -0.20 -39.11 15.98
C ASN A 262 -1.64 -39.39 16.47
N ILE A 263 -2.16 -40.54 16.08
CA ILE A 263 -3.56 -40.93 16.34
C ILE A 263 -3.82 -41.23 17.82
N GLN A 264 -2.78 -41.43 18.63
CA GLN A 264 -2.92 -41.71 20.07
C GLN A 264 -3.29 -40.47 20.91
N ASN A 265 -3.01 -39.25 20.42
CA ASN A 265 -3.19 -38.02 21.20
C ASN A 265 -4.51 -37.28 20.95
N LEU A 266 -5.26 -37.64 19.91
CA LEU A 266 -6.56 -37.01 19.60
C LEU A 266 -7.64 -37.31 20.65
N ASN A 267 -7.50 -38.40 21.41
CA ASN A 267 -8.42 -38.73 22.51
C ASN A 267 -8.09 -38.01 23.84
N GLY A 268 -7.06 -37.15 23.88
CA GLY A 268 -6.55 -36.53 25.11
C GLY A 268 -7.01 -35.10 25.41
N ASN A 269 -7.39 -34.31 24.40
CA ASN A 269 -7.51 -32.85 24.57
C ASN A 269 -8.89 -32.23 24.22
N GLU A 270 -9.95 -33.05 24.14
CA GLU A 270 -11.35 -32.57 24.13
C GLU A 270 -12.08 -32.93 25.43
N SER A 271 -11.42 -32.70 26.57
CA SER A 271 -12.04 -32.86 27.89
C SER A 271 -12.23 -31.53 28.61
N GLU A 272 -12.69 -30.50 27.87
CA GLU A 272 -13.38 -29.37 28.48
C GLU A 272 -14.66 -29.06 27.70
N LYS A 273 -15.80 -29.28 28.38
CA LYS A 273 -17.18 -28.92 28.01
C LYS A 273 -17.94 -29.89 27.11
N LEU A 274 -18.23 -31.11 27.58
CA LEU A 274 -19.55 -31.71 27.34
C LEU A 274 -20.09 -32.38 28.61
N THR A 275 -21.27 -31.92 28.99
CA THR A 275 -22.04 -32.29 30.17
C THR A 275 -22.39 -33.77 30.22
N LEU A 276 -22.26 -34.33 31.42
CA LEU A 276 -22.72 -35.64 31.85
C LEU A 276 -24.18 -35.88 31.43
N ASN A 277 -24.43 -36.82 30.52
CA ASN A 277 -25.49 -37.85 30.61
C ASN A 277 -25.63 -38.64 29.29
N SER A 278 -25.08 -39.86 29.26
CA SER A 278 -25.88 -41.06 28.97
C SER A 278 -25.01 -42.32 29.02
N LYS A 279 -25.38 -43.22 29.93
CA LYS A 279 -24.86 -44.59 30.00
C LYS A 279 -25.56 -45.44 28.93
N ARG A 280 -24.83 -45.96 27.95
CA ARG A 280 -25.18 -47.25 27.32
C ARG A 280 -23.98 -48.01 26.72
N ARG A 281 -23.42 -48.87 27.57
CA ARG A 281 -22.88 -50.23 27.33
C ARG A 281 -22.28 -50.60 25.95
N ARG A 282 -20.99 -50.97 26.04
CA ARG A 282 -20.31 -52.16 25.47
C ARG A 282 -20.27 -52.32 23.94
N ARG A 283 -19.12 -51.95 23.34
CA ARG A 283 -18.40 -52.73 22.31
C ARG A 283 -16.88 -52.50 22.46
N ASN A 284 -16.23 -53.36 23.24
CA ASN A 284 -14.78 -53.60 23.10
C ASN A 284 -14.63 -54.71 22.05
N GLY A 285 -13.79 -54.52 21.04
CA GLY A 285 -13.43 -55.63 20.15
C GLY A 285 -12.67 -55.28 18.87
N ASN A 286 -12.89 -54.12 18.25
CA ASN A 286 -12.14 -53.68 17.07
C ASN A 286 -11.77 -52.20 17.26
N LYS A 287 -10.49 -51.86 17.12
CA LYS A 287 -10.05 -50.46 16.97
C LYS A 287 -10.85 -49.92 15.77
N LEU A 288 -11.85 -49.08 16.02
CA LEU A 288 -12.60 -48.45 14.93
C LEU A 288 -11.62 -47.56 14.17
N VAL A 289 -11.58 -47.72 12.85
CA VAL A 289 -10.85 -46.82 11.95
C VAL A 289 -11.40 -45.41 12.17
N THR A 290 -10.54 -44.47 12.54
CA THR A 290 -10.95 -43.08 12.81
C THR A 290 -10.89 -42.26 11.53
N SER A 291 -11.94 -41.46 11.29
CA SER A 291 -11.95 -40.47 10.22
C SER A 291 -11.51 -39.10 10.74
N ILE A 292 -10.65 -38.41 9.99
CA ILE A 292 -10.10 -37.09 10.34
C ILE A 292 -10.48 -36.11 9.23
N GLN A 293 -11.04 -34.96 9.62
CA GLN A 293 -11.41 -33.86 8.71
C GLN A 293 -10.25 -32.87 8.55
N SER A 294 -10.26 -32.10 7.46
CA SER A 294 -9.28 -31.04 7.24
C SER A 294 -9.43 -29.93 8.28
N VAL A 295 -8.29 -29.40 8.72
CA VAL A 295 -8.22 -28.37 9.77
C VAL A 295 -8.24 -26.97 9.18
N CYS A 296 -7.56 -26.80 8.04
CA CYS A 296 -7.38 -25.51 7.39
C CYS A 296 -7.30 -25.68 5.88
N ILE A 297 -7.83 -24.70 5.15
CA ILE A 297 -7.76 -24.61 3.70
C ILE A 297 -6.87 -23.41 3.33
N LEU A 298 -5.80 -23.65 2.58
CA LEU A 298 -5.00 -22.60 1.96
C LEU A 298 -5.60 -22.23 0.60
N LYS A 299 -5.86 -20.95 0.41
CA LYS A 299 -6.33 -20.40 -0.86
C LYS A 299 -5.39 -19.30 -1.35
N LEU A 300 -4.89 -19.45 -2.57
CA LEU A 300 -4.15 -18.41 -3.27
C LEU A 300 -5.13 -17.43 -3.90
N PHE A 301 -5.02 -16.15 -3.55
CA PHE A 301 -5.85 -15.12 -4.16
C PHE A 301 -5.03 -13.97 -4.74
N ASN A 302 -5.47 -13.52 -5.91
CA ASN A 302 -5.05 -12.28 -6.53
C ASN A 302 -6.12 -11.22 -6.23
N ASP A 303 -5.67 -10.02 -5.84
CA ASP A 303 -6.55 -8.86 -5.71
C ASP A 303 -6.52 -8.05 -7.01
N LEU A 304 -7.58 -8.18 -7.80
CA LEU A 304 -7.77 -7.43 -9.04
C LEU A 304 -8.87 -6.40 -8.80
N ASN A 305 -8.47 -5.15 -8.55
CA ASN A 305 -9.38 -4.02 -8.37
C ASN A 305 -10.45 -4.25 -7.27
N GLY A 306 -10.08 -4.90 -6.15
CA GLY A 306 -10.99 -5.19 -5.04
C GLY A 306 -11.82 -6.47 -5.21
N VAL A 307 -11.72 -7.15 -6.36
CA VAL A 307 -12.32 -8.48 -6.57
C VAL A 307 -11.25 -9.54 -6.32
N LYS A 308 -11.51 -10.41 -5.34
CA LYS A 308 -10.66 -11.57 -5.04
C LYS A 308 -10.90 -12.65 -6.09
N SER A 309 -9.88 -12.94 -6.90
CA SER A 309 -9.87 -14.10 -7.79
C SER A 309 -8.93 -15.16 -7.24
N PHE A 310 -9.38 -16.41 -7.15
CA PHE A 310 -8.58 -17.52 -6.67
C PHE A 310 -7.84 -18.21 -7.82
N ASN A 311 -6.56 -18.51 -7.62
CA ASN A 311 -5.79 -19.33 -8.55
C ASN A 311 -5.85 -20.80 -8.10
N LYS A 312 -5.97 -21.71 -9.07
CA LYS A 312 -5.91 -23.15 -8.80
C LYS A 312 -4.47 -23.57 -8.51
N ILE A 313 -4.27 -24.25 -7.40
CA ILE A 313 -2.99 -24.87 -7.05
C ILE A 313 -2.91 -26.21 -7.77
N ASP A 314 -1.79 -26.44 -8.46
CA ASP A 314 -1.61 -27.62 -9.31
C ASP A 314 -0.67 -28.67 -8.66
N ASN A 315 0.34 -28.22 -7.90
CA ASN A 315 1.32 -29.11 -7.28
C ASN A 315 1.84 -28.54 -5.96
N ILE A 316 2.34 -29.42 -5.09
CA ILE A 316 2.94 -29.08 -3.79
C ILE A 316 4.19 -29.93 -3.61
N ILE A 317 5.19 -29.34 -2.97
CA ILE A 317 6.30 -30.07 -2.36
C ILE A 317 6.58 -29.53 -0.94
N PHE A 318 6.92 -30.40 0.00
CA PHE A 318 7.46 -29.99 1.30
C PHE A 318 8.99 -29.97 1.29
N ASP A 319 9.57 -28.84 1.68
CA ASP A 319 11.00 -28.72 2.00
C ASP A 319 11.14 -28.39 3.50
N HIS A 320 11.33 -29.43 4.30
CA HIS A 320 11.45 -29.34 5.76
C HIS A 320 10.34 -28.52 6.44
N ASP A 321 10.57 -27.24 6.75
CA ASP A 321 9.64 -26.33 7.42
C ASP A 321 8.80 -25.46 6.45
N GLN A 322 9.07 -25.53 5.15
CA GLN A 322 8.35 -24.79 4.11
C GLN A 322 7.50 -25.71 3.24
N ILE A 323 6.32 -25.23 2.88
CA ILE A 323 5.47 -25.78 1.82
C ILE A 323 5.69 -24.92 0.60
N THR A 324 6.19 -25.51 -0.48
CA THR A 324 6.26 -24.83 -1.77
C THR A 324 5.03 -25.20 -2.58
N ILE A 325 4.22 -24.18 -2.85
CA ILE A 325 2.98 -24.29 -3.61
C ILE A 325 3.27 -23.85 -5.05
N ALA A 326 2.99 -24.73 -6.00
CA ALA A 326 3.11 -24.45 -7.42
C ALA A 326 1.74 -24.28 -8.08
N TYR A 327 1.62 -23.22 -8.85
CA TYR A 327 0.49 -23.05 -9.77
C TYR A 327 0.95 -22.48 -11.11
N LEU A 328 0.22 -22.81 -12.16
CA LEU A 328 0.56 -22.42 -13.52
C LEU A 328 0.04 -21.01 -13.84
N GLN A 329 0.94 -20.07 -14.15
CA GLN A 329 0.56 -18.74 -14.66
C GLN A 329 0.63 -18.70 -16.18
N ASN A 330 -0.43 -18.17 -16.81
CA ASN A 330 -0.57 -18.06 -18.27
C ASN A 330 -0.34 -19.41 -18.99
N GLU A 331 -0.64 -20.51 -18.31
CA GLU A 331 -0.49 -21.88 -18.82
C GLU A 331 0.93 -22.27 -19.28
N ASN A 332 1.95 -21.50 -18.90
CA ASN A 332 3.27 -21.62 -19.52
C ASN A 332 4.42 -21.87 -18.56
N TYR A 333 4.37 -21.31 -17.37
CA TYR A 333 5.40 -21.44 -16.33
C TYR A 333 4.75 -21.56 -14.97
N PHE A 334 5.39 -22.29 -14.08
CA PHE A 334 4.99 -22.37 -12.69
C PHE A 334 5.46 -21.15 -11.92
N ILE A 335 4.63 -20.69 -10.99
CA ILE A 335 5.10 -19.81 -9.95
C ILE A 335 4.98 -20.51 -8.63
N LEU A 336 6.04 -20.33 -7.84
CA LEU A 336 6.31 -21.05 -6.62
C LEU A 336 6.15 -20.05 -5.48
N ASP A 337 5.20 -20.30 -4.58
CA ASP A 337 5.05 -19.57 -3.33
C ASP A 337 5.45 -20.47 -2.17
N ASN A 338 6.33 -19.97 -1.31
CA ASN A 338 6.73 -20.69 -0.10
C ASN A 338 5.90 -20.23 1.09
N PHE A 339 5.35 -21.19 1.82
CA PHE A 339 4.58 -20.98 3.04
C PHE A 339 5.24 -21.75 4.20
N ASN A 340 5.71 -21.04 5.23
CA ASN A 340 6.28 -21.70 6.40
C ASN A 340 5.16 -22.29 7.27
N TRP A 341 5.01 -23.62 7.23
CA TRP A 341 3.97 -24.31 7.99
C TRP A 341 4.34 -24.57 9.44
N PHE A 342 5.64 -24.56 9.76
CA PHE A 342 6.11 -24.87 11.10
C PHE A 342 5.92 -23.70 12.07
N SER A 343 6.15 -22.46 11.58
CA SER A 343 5.96 -21.22 12.34
C SER A 343 4.52 -20.77 12.41
N ASN A 344 3.76 -20.94 11.32
CA ASN A 344 2.41 -20.43 11.22
C ASN A 344 1.43 -21.33 11.99
N LYS A 345 0.56 -20.71 12.79
CA LYS A 345 -0.52 -21.43 13.46
C LYS A 345 -1.71 -21.57 12.51
N PHE A 346 -2.13 -22.79 12.22
CA PHE A 346 -3.38 -23.04 11.51
C PHE A 346 -4.58 -22.99 12.48
N ASP A 347 -4.79 -21.85 13.11
CA ASP A 347 -5.91 -21.65 14.04
C ASP A 347 -7.17 -21.15 13.31
N GLN A 348 -7.01 -20.69 12.06
CA GLN A 348 -8.08 -20.25 11.19
C GLN A 348 -8.47 -21.37 10.21
N PRO A 349 -9.77 -21.48 9.86
CA PRO A 349 -10.24 -22.49 8.91
C PRO A 349 -9.78 -22.19 7.48
N GLU A 350 -9.52 -20.92 7.15
CA GLU A 350 -9.04 -20.50 5.83
C GLU A 350 -7.87 -19.54 5.98
N ILE A 351 -6.78 -19.83 5.29
CA ILE A 351 -5.61 -18.94 5.20
C ILE A 351 -5.51 -18.46 3.75
N LEU A 352 -5.58 -17.14 3.59
CA LEU A 352 -5.54 -16.48 2.30
C LEU A 352 -4.12 -15.96 2.01
N ILE A 353 -3.46 -16.54 1.02
CA ILE A 353 -2.13 -16.10 0.58
C ILE A 353 -2.33 -15.03 -0.50
N GLN A 354 -2.07 -13.76 -0.13
CA GLN A 354 -2.19 -12.62 -1.05
C GLN A 354 -0.96 -12.50 -1.93
N ARG A 355 -1.16 -12.53 -3.24
CA ARG A 355 -0.14 -12.07 -4.18
C ARG A 355 -0.15 -10.55 -4.27
N LYS A 356 0.93 -9.93 -3.79
CA LYS A 356 1.27 -8.58 -4.23
C LYS A 356 1.62 -8.71 -5.71
N LYS A 357 0.89 -8.03 -6.60
CA LYS A 357 1.45 -7.76 -7.92
C LYS A 357 2.82 -7.15 -7.66
N GLN A 358 3.82 -7.51 -8.46
CA GLN A 358 4.89 -6.57 -8.77
C GLN A 358 4.22 -5.43 -9.57
N SER A 359 3.39 -4.62 -8.89
CA SER A 359 3.00 -3.33 -9.40
C SER A 359 4.31 -2.61 -9.59
N ILE A 360 4.58 -2.21 -10.83
CA ILE A 360 5.63 -1.29 -11.21
C ILE A 360 5.67 -0.17 -10.16
N ASP A 361 6.61 -0.32 -9.22
CA ASP A 361 6.55 0.33 -7.91
C ASP A 361 7.12 1.75 -7.97
N ARG A 362 6.95 2.45 -9.10
CA ARG A 362 7.53 3.78 -9.31
C ARG A 362 6.71 4.78 -10.10
N LEU A 363 5.51 4.43 -10.58
CA LEU A 363 4.72 5.35 -11.42
C LEU A 363 3.38 5.78 -10.81
N LYS A 364 3.07 5.40 -9.57
CA LYS A 364 1.76 5.72 -8.98
C LYS A 364 1.85 6.16 -7.53
N ILE A 365 2.32 7.38 -7.31
CA ILE A 365 1.71 8.27 -6.30
C ILE A 365 1.48 9.68 -6.89
N ARG A 366 2.28 10.09 -7.87
CA ARG A 366 1.97 11.22 -8.76
C ARG A 366 2.26 10.81 -10.20
N ASN A 367 1.51 11.35 -11.16
CA ASN A 367 1.76 11.20 -12.61
C ASN A 367 3.03 11.94 -13.06
N ASP A 368 3.97 12.15 -12.13
CA ASP A 368 5.17 12.91 -12.36
C ASP A 368 6.30 11.90 -12.58
N ASP A 369 6.99 12.08 -13.71
CA ASP A 369 8.22 11.34 -13.99
C ASP A 369 9.23 11.58 -12.87
N LYS A 370 10.02 10.57 -12.51
CA LYS A 370 11.05 10.67 -11.48
C LYS A 370 12.16 11.66 -11.88
N ALA A 371 12.29 11.93 -13.18
CA ALA A 371 13.19 12.94 -13.73
C ALA A 371 12.59 14.36 -13.81
N SER A 372 11.31 14.53 -13.46
CA SER A 372 10.69 15.87 -13.49
C SER A 372 11.22 16.75 -12.37
N LEU A 373 11.46 18.03 -12.68
CA LEU A 373 11.81 19.03 -11.66
C LEU A 373 10.58 19.37 -10.83
N ASN A 374 10.77 19.50 -9.52
CA ASN A 374 9.76 20.06 -8.64
C ASN A 374 9.58 21.55 -8.97
N ILE A 375 8.43 21.91 -9.55
CA ILE A 375 8.07 23.30 -9.84
C ILE A 375 7.65 23.98 -8.54
N TYR A 376 8.20 25.15 -8.25
CA TYR A 376 7.80 25.97 -7.12
C TYR A 376 6.31 26.32 -7.22
N LYS A 377 5.55 26.00 -6.18
CA LYS A 377 4.13 26.35 -6.04
C LYS A 377 3.93 26.99 -4.67
N GLU A 378 3.49 28.23 -4.66
CA GLU A 378 2.98 28.89 -3.46
C GLU A 378 1.55 28.39 -3.23
N ASP A 379 1.40 27.40 -2.35
CA ASP A 379 0.08 26.99 -1.87
C ASP A 379 -0.44 28.01 -0.84
N ASN A 380 -1.76 28.02 -0.63
CA ASN A 380 -2.48 28.87 0.35
C ASN A 380 -1.98 28.75 1.82
N GLN A 381 -0.98 27.91 2.09
CA GLN A 381 -0.34 27.76 3.39
C GLN A 381 0.78 28.78 3.64
N VAL A 382 1.33 29.41 2.59
CA VAL A 382 2.40 30.41 2.74
C VAL A 382 1.82 31.82 2.61
N THR A 383 1.83 32.59 3.70
CA THR A 383 1.44 34.00 3.66
C THR A 383 2.63 34.87 3.29
N ILE A 384 2.56 35.55 2.15
CA ILE A 384 3.57 36.52 1.73
C ILE A 384 3.33 37.83 2.48
N ARG A 385 4.34 38.29 3.22
CA ARG A 385 4.29 39.55 3.98
C ARG A 385 5.52 40.39 3.66
N THR A 386 5.41 41.71 3.78
CA THR A 386 6.55 42.62 3.70
C THR A 386 7.22 42.75 5.07
N GLY A 387 8.52 43.03 5.10
CA GLY A 387 9.30 43.19 6.35
C GLY A 387 8.94 44.42 7.19
N GLU A 388 7.97 45.22 6.75
CA GLU A 388 7.52 46.46 7.38
C GLU A 388 6.24 46.27 8.21
N ASN A 389 5.68 45.05 8.22
CA ASN A 389 4.47 44.75 8.98
C ASN A 389 4.80 44.49 10.46
N PHE A 390 4.76 45.55 11.27
CA PHE A 390 5.07 45.51 12.71
C PHE A 390 3.90 45.04 13.60
N ILE A 391 2.77 44.60 13.03
CA ILE A 391 1.55 44.24 13.80
C ILE A 391 1.79 43.04 14.74
N ASP A 392 2.65 42.10 14.33
CA ASP A 392 2.90 40.86 15.07
C ASP A 392 4.19 40.90 15.90
N LEU A 393 4.79 42.09 16.10
CA LEU A 393 5.88 42.23 17.06
C LEU A 393 5.32 42.17 18.48
N ASP A 394 5.71 41.15 19.25
CA ASP A 394 5.48 41.12 20.69
C ASP A 394 6.17 42.34 21.34
N PRO A 395 5.55 42.95 22.37
CA PRO A 395 6.21 44.02 23.09
C PRO A 395 7.53 43.47 23.64
N ILE A 396 8.65 44.02 23.19
CA ILE A 396 9.96 43.76 23.79
C ILE A 396 9.84 44.25 25.23
N VAL A 397 9.60 43.32 26.16
CA VAL A 397 9.94 43.53 27.56
C VAL A 397 11.45 43.74 27.51
N GLN A 398 11.89 44.96 27.76
CA GLN A 398 13.30 45.20 28.06
C GLN A 398 13.55 44.49 29.39
N GLU A 399 13.91 43.21 29.33
CA GLU A 399 14.67 42.59 30.40
C GLU A 399 15.96 43.37 30.47
N GLU A 400 16.04 44.30 31.41
CA GLU A 400 17.31 44.88 31.80
C GLU A 400 18.24 43.72 32.18
N GLU A 401 19.24 43.48 31.35
CA GLU A 401 20.33 42.55 31.59
C GLU A 401 21.04 42.90 32.91
N LYS A 402 20.57 42.33 34.02
CA LYS A 402 21.40 42.15 35.21
C LYS A 402 22.14 40.83 35.09
N VAL A 403 23.30 40.89 34.43
CA VAL A 403 24.30 39.83 34.51
C VAL A 403 25.04 39.95 35.84
N ASN A 404 24.70 39.10 36.81
CA ASN A 404 25.64 38.24 37.56
C ASN A 404 25.04 37.70 38.88
N GLY A 405 25.11 36.37 39.04
CA GLY A 405 25.55 35.77 40.30
C GLY A 405 24.51 35.01 41.14
N GLU A 406 24.56 33.68 40.99
CA GLU A 406 24.39 32.65 42.04
C GLU A 406 22.97 32.25 42.50
N LYS A 407 22.66 30.95 42.28
CA LYS A 407 22.20 29.91 43.25
C LYS A 407 21.11 30.31 44.26
N GLU A 408 20.04 29.59 44.52
CA GLU A 408 19.73 28.15 44.58
C GLU A 408 18.20 28.09 44.93
N ILE A 409 17.44 27.16 44.33
CA ILE A 409 16.64 26.11 45.02
C ILE A 409 15.21 26.49 45.50
N ASP A 410 14.31 25.53 45.24
CA ASP A 410 13.00 25.19 45.83
C ASP A 410 11.72 25.94 45.42
N ASP A 411 10.94 25.18 44.62
CA ASP A 411 9.67 24.53 44.99
C ASP A 411 8.42 25.35 45.35
N GLU A 412 7.33 24.80 44.78
CA GLU A 412 5.94 24.77 45.24
C GLU A 412 5.01 25.98 44.95
N ASP A 413 3.99 25.62 44.17
CA ASP A 413 2.57 25.84 44.41
C ASP A 413 1.92 27.22 44.14
N ASP A 414 1.02 27.14 43.14
CA ASP A 414 -0.39 27.53 43.22
C ASP A 414 -0.83 29.00 43.20
N GLU A 415 -2.01 29.12 42.58
CA GLU A 415 -3.03 30.17 42.73
C GLU A 415 -2.90 31.48 41.92
N ASP A 416 -3.61 31.44 40.78
CA ASP A 416 -4.80 32.26 40.52
C ASP A 416 -4.83 33.62 41.26
N ASN A 417 -4.52 34.69 40.53
CA ASN A 417 -4.90 36.05 40.93
C ASN A 417 -5.28 36.85 39.69
N GLY A 418 -6.53 36.64 39.24
CA GLY A 418 -7.31 37.74 38.67
C GLY A 418 -7.59 38.80 39.74
N ASP A 419 -7.85 40.03 39.28
CA ASP A 419 -8.39 41.16 40.06
C ASP A 419 -7.41 42.16 40.71
N ASP A 420 -6.56 42.82 39.90
CA ASP A 420 -5.80 44.02 40.33
C ASP A 420 -6.18 45.34 39.65
N PHE A 421 -7.29 45.40 38.90
CA PHE A 421 -7.74 46.65 38.24
C PHE A 421 -8.83 47.44 38.99
N ASN A 422 -9.51 46.85 39.97
CA ASN A 422 -10.61 47.50 40.72
C ASN A 422 -10.16 48.29 41.97
N THR A 423 -8.88 48.22 42.33
CA THR A 423 -8.32 48.80 43.57
C THR A 423 -7.76 50.21 43.39
N LEU A 424 -7.58 50.68 42.13
CA LEU A 424 -7.09 52.03 41.82
C LEU A 424 -8.22 53.03 41.56
N VAL A 425 -9.33 52.59 40.94
CA VAL A 425 -10.50 53.42 40.65
C VAL A 425 -11.21 53.85 41.95
N SER A 426 -11.28 52.97 42.96
CA SER A 426 -11.88 53.26 44.27
C SER A 426 -11.03 54.17 45.18
N ARG A 427 -9.73 54.33 44.89
CA ARG A 427 -8.85 55.31 45.57
C ARG A 427 -8.83 56.69 44.90
N LEU A 428 -9.19 56.78 43.62
CA LEU A 428 -9.24 58.06 42.90
C LEU A 428 -10.53 58.83 43.22
N GLU A 429 -11.68 58.15 43.32
CA GLU A 429 -12.98 58.77 43.65
C GLU A 429 -13.05 59.30 45.10
N LYS A 430 -12.22 58.78 46.01
CA LYS A 430 -12.13 59.26 47.41
C LYS A 430 -11.31 60.53 47.60
N THR A 431 -10.70 61.07 46.53
CA THR A 431 -9.90 62.31 46.60
C THR A 431 -10.60 63.53 46.00
N THR A 432 -11.77 63.36 45.36
CA THR A 432 -12.49 64.44 44.66
C THR A 432 -13.71 64.99 45.41
N GLU A 433 -14.13 64.38 46.51
CA GLU A 433 -15.23 64.87 47.36
C GLU A 433 -14.69 65.45 48.67
N ASN A 434 -14.11 66.66 48.63
CA ASN A 434 -14.16 67.63 49.73
C ASN A 434 -13.33 68.89 49.39
N LYS A 435 -13.99 69.88 48.78
CA LYS A 435 -13.87 71.32 49.11
C LYS A 435 -14.75 72.15 48.17
N ILE A 436 -16.01 72.31 48.58
CA ILE A 436 -16.87 73.40 48.15
C ILE A 436 -16.55 74.60 49.06
N ASN A 437 -16.01 75.70 48.49
CA ASN A 437 -16.61 77.04 48.58
C ASN A 437 -15.70 78.19 48.11
N ASN A 438 -16.31 79.10 47.35
CA ASN A 438 -16.04 80.54 47.21
C ASN A 438 -14.80 81.00 46.42
N LYS A 439 -14.98 81.41 45.15
CA LYS A 439 -15.39 82.78 44.75
C LYS A 439 -15.20 83.04 43.23
N LYS A 440 -16.18 83.80 42.70
CA LYS A 440 -16.11 84.78 41.60
C LYS A 440 -15.99 84.30 40.14
N LYS A 441 -17.15 84.41 39.48
CA LYS A 441 -17.40 84.96 38.14
C LYS A 441 -16.15 85.40 37.35
N GLU A 442 -15.92 84.73 36.23
CA GLU A 442 -15.55 85.39 34.98
C GLU A 442 -16.21 84.63 33.81
N SER A 443 -17.08 85.35 33.12
CA SER A 443 -17.80 84.91 31.93
C SER A 443 -16.84 84.88 30.75
N ASN A 444 -16.29 83.72 30.42
CA ASN A 444 -15.73 83.50 29.09
C ASN A 444 -16.78 82.88 28.18
N LYS A 445 -17.19 83.71 27.22
CA LYS A 445 -18.15 83.48 26.16
C LYS A 445 -18.01 82.08 25.55
N PHE A 446 -19.05 81.25 25.68
CA PHE A 446 -19.24 80.09 24.81
C PHE A 446 -19.41 80.60 23.37
N GLN A 447 -18.33 80.56 22.60
CA GLN A 447 -18.40 80.69 21.14
C GLN A 447 -18.89 79.34 20.60
N PHE A 448 -20.11 79.30 20.07
CA PHE A 448 -20.57 78.20 19.23
C PHE A 448 -19.68 78.11 18.01
N LYS A 449 -18.76 77.13 17.99
CA LYS A 449 -18.09 76.70 16.77
C LYS A 449 -19.05 75.79 15.99
N VAL A 450 -19.13 76.06 14.70
CA VAL A 450 -19.96 75.43 13.66
C VAL A 450 -20.04 73.90 13.83
N GLY A 451 -21.23 73.33 13.58
CA GLY A 451 -21.66 71.95 13.88
C GLY A 451 -20.57 70.89 13.84
N THR A 452 -20.11 70.46 15.02
CA THR A 452 -19.09 69.42 15.19
C THR A 452 -19.70 68.03 15.18
N LEU A 453 -19.06 67.08 14.50
CA LEU A 453 -19.51 65.68 14.40
C LEU A 453 -18.96 64.80 15.53
N THR A 454 -18.43 65.41 16.60
CA THR A 454 -17.72 64.73 17.69
C THR A 454 -18.55 63.64 18.36
N THR A 455 -19.83 63.90 18.63
CA THR A 455 -20.73 62.92 19.26
C THR A 455 -20.97 61.71 18.37
N ASN A 456 -21.19 61.95 17.07
CA ASN A 456 -21.42 60.91 16.07
C ASN A 456 -20.15 60.08 15.85
N LEU A 457 -18.98 60.72 15.85
CA LEU A 457 -17.68 60.07 15.73
C LEU A 457 -17.37 59.21 16.96
N SER A 458 -17.57 59.74 18.17
CA SER A 458 -17.40 58.98 19.41
C SER A 458 -18.34 57.78 19.48
N GLN A 459 -19.59 57.92 19.01
CA GLN A 459 -20.54 56.81 18.96
C GLN A 459 -20.12 55.73 17.93
N ALA A 460 -19.68 56.14 16.75
CA ALA A 460 -19.17 55.22 15.72
C ALA A 460 -17.94 54.44 16.22
N LEU A 461 -17.02 55.11 16.93
CA LEU A 461 -15.83 54.50 17.51
C LEU A 461 -16.13 53.63 18.75
N ARG A 462 -17.16 53.96 19.52
CA ARG A 462 -17.59 53.16 20.68
C ARG A 462 -18.25 51.85 20.23
N ASN A 463 -19.04 51.89 19.17
CA ASN A 463 -19.78 50.73 18.65
C ASN A 463 -19.05 49.97 17.53
N ASN A 464 -17.85 50.41 17.11
CA ASN A 464 -17.14 49.89 15.93
C ASN A 464 -17.98 49.91 14.63
N ASP A 465 -18.85 50.91 14.45
CA ASP A 465 -19.69 51.04 13.27
C ASP A 465 -18.89 51.63 12.09
N THR A 466 -18.38 50.74 11.23
CA THR A 466 -17.59 51.14 10.06
C THR A 466 -18.41 51.92 9.03
N SER A 467 -19.72 51.70 8.94
CA SER A 467 -20.57 52.35 7.95
C SER A 467 -20.81 53.83 8.28
N MET A 468 -21.08 54.10 9.56
CA MET A 468 -21.23 55.45 10.08
C MET A 468 -19.89 56.19 10.08
N PHE A 469 -18.80 55.49 10.43
CA PHE A 469 -17.44 56.05 10.38
C PHE A 469 -17.02 56.46 8.97
N ASP A 470 -17.21 55.58 7.98
CA ASP A 470 -16.91 55.87 6.57
C ASP A 470 -17.74 57.07 6.07
N THR A 471 -19.01 57.15 6.47
CA THR A 471 -19.90 58.26 6.09
C THR A 471 -19.43 59.60 6.68
N ILE A 472 -18.98 59.63 7.93
CA ILE A 472 -18.47 60.84 8.60
C ILE A 472 -17.18 61.32 7.92
N ILE A 473 -16.25 60.41 7.60
CA ILE A 473 -14.97 60.78 6.97
C ILE A 473 -15.18 61.30 5.54
N ASN A 474 -16.09 60.69 4.79
CA ASN A 474 -16.33 61.05 3.39
C ASN A 474 -17.10 62.36 3.22
N ASN A 475 -18.09 62.59 4.08
CA ASN A 475 -18.95 63.78 3.98
C ASN A 475 -18.30 65.04 4.57
N THR A 476 -17.20 64.90 5.33
CA THR A 476 -16.52 66.03 5.96
C THR A 476 -15.31 66.47 5.12
N THR A 477 -15.55 67.37 4.16
CA THR A 477 -14.49 67.95 3.31
C THR A 477 -13.85 69.20 3.93
N ASP A 478 -14.53 69.87 4.87
CA ASP A 478 -14.08 71.13 5.45
C ASP A 478 -13.04 70.94 6.56
N GLU A 479 -11.84 71.47 6.33
CA GLU A 479 -10.70 71.37 7.25
C GLU A 479 -11.00 71.96 8.65
N ASN A 480 -11.80 73.03 8.71
CA ASN A 480 -12.19 73.67 9.96
C ASN A 480 -13.11 72.79 10.82
N ILE A 481 -13.97 71.97 10.18
CA ILE A 481 -14.88 71.03 10.85
C ILE A 481 -14.11 69.81 11.35
N VAL A 482 -13.15 69.31 10.57
CA VAL A 482 -12.23 68.24 11.00
C VAL A 482 -11.42 68.69 12.21
N ARG A 483 -10.86 69.90 12.15
CA ARG A 483 -10.07 70.52 13.22
C ARG A 483 -10.86 70.66 14.53
N SER A 484 -12.09 71.19 14.46
CA SER A 484 -12.94 71.36 15.63
C SER A 484 -13.39 70.01 16.21
N THR A 485 -13.75 69.05 15.36
CA THR A 485 -14.21 67.71 15.74
C THR A 485 -13.11 66.91 16.45
N ILE A 486 -11.88 66.89 15.91
CA ILE A 486 -10.75 66.16 16.53
C ILE A 486 -10.33 66.83 17.84
N SER A 487 -10.34 68.17 17.92
CA SER A 487 -9.94 68.88 19.13
C SER A 487 -10.85 68.62 20.33
N GLN A 488 -12.10 68.21 20.09
CA GLN A 488 -13.11 67.91 21.11
C GLN A 488 -13.24 66.41 21.39
N LEU A 489 -12.54 65.55 20.64
CA LEU A 489 -12.62 64.10 20.80
C LEU A 489 -11.94 63.68 22.12
N GLU A 490 -12.59 62.78 22.87
CA GLU A 490 -12.05 62.25 24.12
C GLU A 490 -10.80 61.39 23.89
N GLN A 491 -9.87 61.43 24.84
CA GLN A 491 -8.55 60.82 24.67
C GLN A 491 -8.59 59.29 24.47
N ASN A 492 -9.58 58.64 25.09
CA ASN A 492 -9.77 57.19 25.06
C ASN A 492 -10.09 56.65 23.64
N PHE A 493 -10.58 57.48 22.72
CA PHE A 493 -10.94 57.06 21.37
C PHE A 493 -9.85 57.32 20.32
N ILE A 494 -8.76 58.01 20.68
CA ILE A 494 -7.72 58.44 19.74
C ILE A 494 -6.98 57.25 19.09
N LEU A 495 -6.65 56.22 19.86
CA LEU A 495 -5.97 55.04 19.31
C LEU A 495 -6.90 54.27 18.37
N LYS A 496 -8.18 54.12 18.73
CA LYS A 496 -9.19 53.44 17.90
C LYS A 496 -9.44 54.15 16.57
N ILE A 497 -9.53 55.48 16.58
CA ILE A 497 -9.69 56.25 15.34
C ILE A 497 -8.44 56.12 14.45
N LEU A 498 -7.24 56.12 15.04
CA LEU A 498 -5.98 56.00 14.31
C LEU A 498 -5.85 54.62 13.65
N ASP A 499 -6.20 53.54 14.35
CA ASP A 499 -6.25 52.17 13.82
C ASP A 499 -7.23 52.10 12.64
N LYS A 500 -8.44 52.65 12.78
CA LYS A 500 -9.46 52.65 11.71
C LYS A 500 -9.07 53.50 10.51
N LEU A 501 -8.49 54.68 10.74
CA LEU A 501 -7.95 55.53 9.67
C LEU A 501 -6.80 54.84 8.95
N SER A 502 -5.93 54.12 9.66
CA SER A 502 -4.83 53.36 9.07
C SER A 502 -5.31 52.14 8.27
N GLU A 503 -6.35 51.45 8.74
CA GLU A 503 -6.99 50.34 8.04
C GLU A 503 -7.63 50.82 6.73
N LEU A 504 -8.30 51.97 6.74
CA LEU A 504 -8.87 52.60 5.54
C LEU A 504 -7.78 53.07 4.57
N LEU A 505 -6.68 53.62 5.09
CA LEU A 505 -5.53 54.04 4.30
C LEU A 505 -4.84 52.84 3.60
N TYR A 506 -4.64 51.75 4.34
CA TYR A 506 -4.00 50.52 3.85
C TYR A 506 -4.86 49.78 2.83
N LYS A 507 -6.17 49.63 3.11
CA LYS A 507 -7.12 48.98 2.19
C LYS A 507 -7.38 49.80 0.91
N ASN A 508 -6.81 51.00 0.79
CA ASN A 508 -7.06 51.95 -0.30
C ASN A 508 -8.56 52.01 -0.65
N LYS A 509 -9.43 52.03 0.37
CA LYS A 509 -10.87 51.83 0.21
C LYS A 509 -11.61 53.05 -0.36
N PHE A 510 -10.88 53.92 -1.06
CA PHE A 510 -11.44 54.96 -1.91
C PHE A 510 -10.97 54.73 -3.32
N LYS A 511 -11.92 54.25 -4.13
CA LYS A 511 -11.88 54.36 -5.58
C LYS A 511 -11.35 55.76 -5.92
N ASN A 512 -10.32 55.83 -6.75
CA ASN A 512 -10.24 56.91 -7.72
C ASN A 512 -11.56 56.86 -8.50
N THR A 513 -12.60 57.53 -8.01
CA THR A 513 -13.77 57.78 -8.83
C THR A 513 -13.25 58.62 -9.99
N ASN A 514 -13.56 58.17 -11.22
CA ASN A 514 -13.10 58.80 -12.46
C ASN A 514 -13.51 60.29 -12.56
N GLU A 515 -14.35 60.79 -11.66
CA GLU A 515 -14.78 62.19 -11.58
C GLU A 515 -13.72 63.15 -11.00
N ALA A 516 -12.61 62.65 -10.42
CA ALA A 516 -11.51 63.49 -9.92
C ALA A 516 -10.23 63.42 -10.76
N ALA A 517 -10.28 62.82 -11.95
CA ALA A 517 -9.15 62.78 -12.88
C ALA A 517 -8.96 64.08 -13.67
N GLU A 518 -9.98 64.93 -13.75
CA GLU A 518 -9.97 66.15 -14.58
C GLU A 518 -9.19 67.33 -13.98
N PHE A 519 -8.91 67.32 -12.67
CA PHE A 519 -8.18 68.41 -11.99
C PHE A 519 -6.87 67.99 -11.30
N GLY A 520 -6.38 66.77 -11.55
CA GLY A 520 -5.04 66.37 -11.08
C GLY A 520 -4.83 66.38 -9.56
N MET A 521 -5.90 66.27 -8.77
CA MET A 521 -5.84 66.13 -7.31
C MET A 521 -6.81 65.06 -6.84
N GLY A 522 -6.29 63.93 -6.35
CA GLY A 522 -7.07 62.87 -5.72
C GLY A 522 -7.62 63.31 -4.36
N ASN A 523 -8.73 64.04 -4.36
CA ASN A 523 -9.28 64.73 -3.18
C ASN A 523 -9.72 63.81 -2.03
N ALA A 524 -9.98 62.53 -2.27
CA ALA A 524 -10.37 61.58 -1.21
C ALA A 524 -9.20 61.12 -0.33
N SER A 525 -7.96 61.18 -0.82
CA SER A 525 -6.77 60.83 -0.02
C SER A 525 -6.31 62.02 0.85
N ILE A 526 -6.59 63.24 0.40
CA ILE A 526 -6.24 64.49 1.07
C ILE A 526 -7.12 64.68 2.31
N SER A 527 -8.40 64.32 2.26
CA SER A 527 -9.27 64.35 3.45
C SER A 527 -8.75 63.40 4.54
N LEU A 528 -8.48 62.14 4.20
CA LEU A 528 -8.02 61.13 5.18
C LEU A 528 -6.67 61.47 5.81
N THR A 529 -5.71 61.91 5.00
CA THR A 529 -4.40 62.37 5.51
C THR A 529 -4.54 63.63 6.36
N THR A 530 -5.51 64.50 6.07
CA THR A 530 -5.85 65.67 6.90
C THR A 530 -6.41 65.26 8.27
N TRP A 531 -7.29 64.25 8.32
CA TRP A 531 -7.78 63.65 9.58
C TRP A 531 -6.62 63.10 10.41
N ILE A 532 -5.76 62.26 9.81
CA ILE A 532 -4.59 61.68 10.49
C ILE A 532 -3.64 62.78 10.99
N ARG A 533 -3.33 63.77 10.14
CA ARG A 533 -2.47 64.91 10.50
C ARG A 533 -3.00 65.66 11.72
N TYR A 534 -4.30 65.95 11.77
CA TYR A 534 -4.87 66.66 12.91
C TYR A 534 -4.98 65.82 14.17
N VAL A 535 -5.24 64.51 14.06
CA VAL A 535 -5.15 63.59 15.20
C VAL A 535 -3.73 63.62 15.79
N LEU A 536 -2.70 63.54 14.95
CA LEU A 536 -1.29 63.59 15.37
C LEU A 536 -0.90 64.95 15.98
N ILE A 537 -1.41 66.07 15.43
CA ILE A 537 -1.08 67.42 15.93
C ILE A 537 -1.76 67.71 17.26
N TYR A 538 -3.07 67.47 17.39
CA TYR A 538 -3.81 67.84 18.61
C TYR A 538 -3.54 66.89 19.78
N HIS A 539 -3.39 65.61 19.49
CA HIS A 539 -3.25 64.58 20.50
C HIS A 539 -1.86 63.95 20.52
N GLY A 540 -0.87 64.59 19.88
CA GLY A 540 0.50 64.12 19.81
C GLY A 540 1.14 63.91 21.19
N THR A 541 0.87 64.80 22.15
CA THR A 541 1.38 64.66 23.53
C THR A 541 0.81 63.42 24.23
N TYR A 542 -0.47 63.12 24.01
CA TYR A 542 -1.12 61.91 24.50
C TYR A 542 -0.54 60.66 23.83
N LEU A 543 -0.32 60.68 22.51
CA LEU A 543 0.29 59.56 21.79
C LEU A 543 1.73 59.30 22.24
N ILE A 544 2.53 60.35 22.46
CA ILE A 544 3.89 60.24 22.97
C ILE A 544 3.90 59.70 24.40
N SER A 545 3.00 60.16 25.28
CA SER A 545 2.87 59.65 26.65
C SER A 545 2.28 58.24 26.71
N ALA A 546 1.40 57.87 25.78
CA ALA A 546 0.89 56.51 25.63
C ALA A 546 1.98 55.55 25.10
N ALA A 547 3.06 56.09 24.54
CA ALA A 547 4.24 55.37 24.07
C ALA A 547 5.36 55.29 25.12
N ASN A 548 5.08 55.48 26.41
CA ASN A 548 6.05 55.37 27.51
C ASN A 548 6.75 53.99 27.54
N GLY A 549 7.80 53.81 26.73
CA GLY A 549 8.71 52.67 26.73
C GLY A 549 8.29 51.45 25.89
N ASN A 550 7.00 51.22 25.64
CA ASN A 550 6.55 49.99 24.97
C ASN A 550 6.35 50.20 23.46
N GLY A 551 6.90 49.29 22.65
CA GLY A 551 6.72 49.22 21.19
C GLY A 551 5.27 49.04 20.70
N GLU A 552 4.28 49.17 21.60
CA GLU A 552 2.86 49.03 21.33
C GLU A 552 2.31 50.15 20.44
N LEU A 553 2.74 51.40 20.63
CA LEU A 553 2.33 52.48 19.70
C LEU A 553 2.86 52.19 18.29
N ARG A 554 4.12 51.73 18.18
CA ARG A 554 4.75 51.38 16.89
C ARG A 554 4.05 50.18 16.23
N ARG A 555 3.62 49.19 17.01
CA ARG A 555 2.83 48.04 16.56
C ARG A 555 1.46 48.46 16.02
N ARG A 556 0.70 49.25 16.79
CA ARG A 556 -0.62 49.75 16.39
C ARG A 556 -0.55 50.71 15.19
N LEU A 557 0.48 51.56 15.16
CA LEU A 557 0.81 52.40 14.01
C LEU A 557 1.52 51.65 12.87
N GLY A 558 1.79 50.35 13.01
CA GLY A 558 2.53 49.58 12.01
C GLY A 558 1.84 49.57 10.64
N LEU A 559 0.50 49.47 10.63
CA LEU A 559 -0.31 49.60 9.42
C LEU A 559 -0.20 50.99 8.77
N LEU A 560 -0.20 52.04 9.59
CA LEU A 560 -0.05 53.41 9.11
C LEU A 560 1.36 53.64 8.54
N GLY A 561 2.38 53.19 9.27
CA GLY A 561 3.79 53.25 8.87
C GLY A 561 4.03 52.55 7.54
N MET A 562 3.64 51.27 7.43
CA MET A 562 3.73 50.48 6.19
C MET A 562 3.01 51.17 5.03
N SER A 563 1.80 51.69 5.24
CA SER A 563 1.04 52.37 4.19
C SER A 563 1.73 53.65 3.69
N LEU A 564 2.32 54.43 4.60
CA LEU A 564 3.07 55.65 4.26
C LEU A 564 4.43 55.34 3.62
N GLU A 565 5.11 54.28 4.06
CA GLU A 565 6.38 53.82 3.52
C GLU A 565 6.24 53.30 2.09
N ILE A 566 5.26 52.44 1.81
CA ILE A 566 4.95 51.98 0.44
C ILE A 566 4.64 53.16 -0.49
N ARG A 567 3.93 54.18 0.00
CA ARG A 567 3.58 55.37 -0.79
C ARG A 567 4.79 56.30 -1.01
N SER A 568 5.61 56.51 0.00
CA SER A 568 6.79 57.39 -0.09
C SER A 568 7.95 56.72 -0.83
N GLY A 569 8.15 55.41 -0.68
CA GLY A 569 9.19 54.64 -1.37
C GLY A 569 9.03 54.65 -2.90
N ASN A 570 7.79 54.77 -3.40
CA ASN A 570 7.50 54.90 -4.82
C ASN A 570 7.63 56.33 -5.35
N MET A 571 7.80 57.35 -4.49
CA MET A 571 7.85 58.76 -4.90
C MET A 571 8.98 59.04 -5.90
N ASN A 572 10.19 58.51 -5.65
CA ASN A 572 11.33 58.73 -6.53
C ASN A 572 11.09 58.16 -7.94
N ARG A 573 10.50 56.95 -8.03
CA ARG A 573 10.13 56.33 -9.31
C ARG A 573 9.04 57.12 -10.04
N LEU A 574 8.07 57.67 -9.30
CA LEU A 574 7.01 58.50 -9.88
C LEU A 574 7.52 59.87 -10.35
N LEU A 575 8.46 60.49 -9.64
CA LEU A 575 9.12 61.72 -10.07
C LEU A 575 9.93 61.50 -11.34
N GLU A 576 10.66 60.38 -11.43
CA GLU A 576 11.37 59.99 -12.65
C GLU A 576 10.39 59.80 -13.81
N LEU A 577 9.29 59.07 -13.58
CA LEU A 577 8.25 58.88 -14.60
C LEU A 577 7.61 60.20 -15.03
N LYS A 578 7.29 61.09 -14.08
CA LYS A 578 6.77 62.43 -14.35
C LYS A 578 7.74 63.25 -15.19
N GLY A 579 9.04 63.19 -14.88
CA GLY A 579 10.09 63.85 -15.67
C GLY A 579 10.14 63.31 -17.11
N ARG A 580 10.16 61.99 -17.28
CA ARG A 580 10.13 61.33 -18.61
C ARG A 580 8.86 61.68 -19.38
N LEU A 581 7.70 61.66 -18.74
CA LEU A 581 6.42 61.97 -19.35
C LEU A 581 6.31 63.45 -19.74
N ALA A 582 6.80 64.36 -18.91
CA ALA A 582 6.87 65.79 -19.23
C ALA A 582 7.76 66.05 -20.44
N MET A 583 8.91 65.37 -20.54
CA MET A 583 9.80 65.45 -21.70
C MET A 583 9.09 64.97 -22.99
N VAL A 584 8.37 63.85 -22.92
CA VAL A 584 7.59 63.33 -24.06
C VAL A 584 6.45 64.28 -24.43
N SER A 585 5.69 64.78 -23.44
CA SER A 585 4.58 65.71 -23.67
C SER A 585 5.07 67.02 -24.29
N MET A 586 6.20 67.56 -23.83
CA MET A 586 6.81 68.77 -24.39
C MET A 586 7.32 68.51 -25.81
N LYS A 587 7.92 67.35 -26.08
CA LYS A 587 8.33 66.95 -27.43
C LYS A 587 7.12 66.88 -28.37
N VAL A 588 6.01 66.27 -27.96
CA VAL A 588 4.77 66.17 -28.75
C VAL A 588 4.14 67.55 -29.00
N ALA A 589 4.16 68.43 -27.99
CA ALA A 589 3.66 69.79 -28.15
C ALA A 589 4.49 70.57 -29.18
N VAL A 590 5.83 70.52 -29.07
CA VAL A 590 6.75 71.18 -30.01
C VAL A 590 6.63 70.61 -31.43
N THR A 591 6.49 69.29 -31.59
CA THR A 591 6.28 68.70 -32.93
C THR A 591 4.97 69.15 -33.55
N ARG A 592 3.89 69.25 -32.75
CA ARG A 592 2.60 69.79 -33.23
C ARG A 592 2.70 71.27 -33.60
N GLU A 593 3.45 72.06 -32.84
CA GLU A 593 3.69 73.46 -33.18
C GLU A 593 4.51 73.61 -34.48
N LEU A 594 5.52 72.77 -34.69
CA LEU A 594 6.29 72.74 -35.95
C LEU A 594 5.44 72.30 -37.15
N GLU A 595 4.63 71.25 -37.02
CA GLU A 595 3.68 70.82 -38.05
C GLU A 595 2.66 71.93 -38.39
N ASN A 596 2.23 72.70 -37.39
CA ASN A 596 1.34 73.85 -37.59
C ASN A 596 2.04 75.09 -38.19
N LEU A 597 3.38 75.20 -38.06
CA LEU A 597 4.17 76.25 -38.70
C LEU A 597 4.47 75.92 -40.17
N ASP A 598 4.75 74.66 -40.49
CA ASP A 598 4.95 74.21 -41.89
C ASP A 598 3.66 74.34 -42.72
N THR A 599 2.48 74.25 -42.10
CA THR A 599 1.17 74.40 -42.77
C THR A 599 0.69 75.84 -42.93
N ASN A 600 1.27 76.81 -42.20
CA ASN A 600 0.95 78.24 -42.35
C ASN A 600 2.02 79.01 -43.18
N GLY A 601 3.02 78.31 -43.72
CA GLY A 601 4.11 78.87 -44.53
C GLY A 601 3.83 78.92 -46.04
N GLU A 602 2.75 78.30 -46.53
CA GLU A 602 2.28 78.47 -47.92
C GLU A 602 1.22 79.59 -47.98
N ALA A 603 1.68 80.83 -47.81
CA ALA A 603 0.90 82.02 -48.18
C ALA A 603 1.19 82.36 -49.64
N ASP A 604 0.16 82.17 -50.48
CA ASP A 604 -0.14 82.83 -51.75
C ASP A 604 1.05 83.32 -52.61
N PHE A 605 1.46 82.49 -53.56
CA PHE A 605 1.89 83.00 -54.87
C PHE A 605 0.76 82.70 -55.87
N ASP A 606 -0.15 83.66 -56.00
CA ASP A 606 -1.01 83.83 -57.17
C ASP A 606 -0.12 84.15 -58.39
N GLU A 607 -0.16 83.29 -59.41
CA GLU A 607 0.15 83.64 -60.80
C GLU A 607 -1.05 83.22 -61.67
N GLU A 608 -1.98 84.15 -61.91
CA GLU A 608 -2.73 84.25 -63.17
C GLU A 608 -2.67 85.72 -63.63
N ASP A 609 -2.06 85.95 -64.80
CA ASP A 609 -2.04 87.15 -65.67
C ASP A 609 -1.85 88.58 -65.07
#